data_AF-W2TDT0-F1
#
_entry.id   AF-W2TDT0-F1
#
_cell.length_a   1.000
_cell.length_b   1.000
_cell.length_c   1.000
_cell.angle_alpha   90.00
_cell.angle_beta   90.00
_cell.angle_gamma   90.00
#
_symmetry.space_group_name_H-M   'P 1'
#
loop_
_entity.id
_entity.type
_entity.pdbx_description
1 polymer ?
#
loop_
_entity_poly.entity_id
_entity_poly.type
_entity_poly.pdbx_seq_one_letter_code
_entity_poly.pdbx_strand_id
1 'polypeptide(L)' 'MLEIAESGNDYNDDSDLTWIGLTQANYPASKDWTWTDGTAVTYLNWAPGEPNDSKGVEHCAQ' A
#
# COMPACT_ATOMS: atom_id res chain seq x y z
N MET A 1 17.05 -10.44 -7.36
CA MET A 1 16.01 -9.40 -7.29
C MET A 1 15.09 -9.86 -6.17
N LEU A 2 15.01 -9.16 -5.04
CA LEU A 2 14.14 -9.60 -3.95
C LEU A 2 12.70 -9.34 -4.37
N GLU A 3 12.02 -10.40 -4.81
CA GLU A 3 10.57 -10.38 -5.01
C GLU A 3 9.94 -10.49 -3.62
N ILE A 4 9.35 -9.39 -3.16
CA ILE A 4 8.52 -9.42 -1.95
C ILE A 4 7.20 -10.08 -2.39
N ALA A 5 7.12 -11.39 -2.16
CA ALA A 5 5.91 -12.22 -2.16
C ALA A 5 4.93 -12.01 -3.34
N GLU A 6 5.34 -12.37 -4.56
CA GLU A 6 4.36 -12.66 -5.61
C GLU A 6 3.85 -14.09 -5.37
N SER A 7 2.62 -14.23 -4.86
CA SER A 7 2.02 -15.56 -4.61
C SER A 7 1.65 -16.31 -5.90
N GLY A 8 1.90 -15.73 -7.07
CA GLY A 8 1.54 -16.30 -8.37
C GLY A 8 0.03 -16.35 -8.64
N ASN A 9 -0.77 -15.68 -7.81
CA ASN A 9 -2.22 -15.59 -7.96
C ASN A 9 -2.61 -14.22 -8.49
N ASP A 10 -3.49 -14.19 -9.50
CA ASP A 10 -4.16 -12.98 -9.92
C ASP A 10 -5.11 -12.52 -8.81
N TYR A 11 -4.84 -11.36 -8.20
CA TYR A 11 -5.66 -10.75 -7.16
C TYR A 11 -6.96 -10.23 -7.77
N ASN A 12 -7.98 -11.09 -7.83
CA ASN A 12 -9.27 -10.77 -8.46
C ASN A 12 -10.37 -10.44 -7.44
N ASP A 13 -10.10 -10.65 -6.14
CA ASP A 13 -11.02 -10.35 -5.04
C ASP A 13 -10.26 -9.69 -3.87
N ASP A 14 -10.92 -8.77 -3.16
CA ASP A 14 -10.33 -8.10 -1.98
C ASP A 14 -9.89 -9.09 -0.89
N SER A 15 -10.51 -10.27 -0.83
CA SER A 15 -10.14 -11.34 0.10
C SER A 15 -8.79 -12.00 -0.21
N ASP A 16 -8.24 -11.77 -1.40
CA ASP A 16 -6.91 -12.25 -1.80
C ASP A 16 -5.78 -11.27 -1.40
N LEU A 17 -6.14 -10.05 -1.00
CA LEU A 17 -5.18 -8.98 -0.68
C LEU A 17 -4.71 -9.07 0.78
N THR A 18 -3.51 -8.58 1.06
CA THR A 18 -2.90 -8.70 2.40
C THR A 18 -2.26 -7.39 2.80
N TRP A 19 -2.71 -6.84 3.93
CA TRP A 19 -2.11 -5.64 4.52
C TRP A 19 -0.60 -5.74 4.65
N ILE A 20 0.07 -4.69 4.19
CA ILE A 20 1.49 -4.45 4.42
C ILE A 20 1.68 -3.24 5.34
N GLY A 21 2.92 -2.99 5.76
CA GLY A 21 3.23 -1.89 6.69
C GLY A 21 3.19 -0.48 6.12
N LEU A 22 2.71 -0.27 4.88
CA LEU A 22 2.73 1.05 4.24
C LEU A 22 1.44 1.82 4.56
N THR A 23 1.57 3.03 5.10
CA THR A 23 0.43 3.85 5.55
C THR A 23 0.67 5.35 5.39
N GLN A 24 -0.40 6.15 5.25
CA GLN A 24 -0.36 7.62 5.37
C GLN A 24 -0.49 8.06 6.84
N ALA A 25 0.53 7.78 7.64
CA ALA A 25 0.48 7.94 9.11
C ALA A 25 0.16 9.36 9.61
N ASN A 26 0.46 10.38 8.81
CA ASN A 26 0.27 11.79 9.16
C ASN A 26 -0.95 12.43 8.47
N TYR A 27 -1.86 11.63 7.90
CA TYR A 27 -3.07 12.17 7.28
C TYR A 27 -3.99 12.85 8.32
N PRO A 28 -4.62 14.00 8.00
CA PRO A 28 -4.58 14.75 6.74
C PRO A 28 -3.45 15.80 6.67
N ALA A 29 -2.60 15.93 7.68
CA ALA A 29 -1.51 16.90 7.70
C ALA A 29 -0.46 16.64 6.60
N SER A 30 -0.28 15.37 6.22
CA SER A 30 0.46 14.96 5.02
C SER A 30 -0.23 13.78 4.33
N LYS A 31 -0.06 13.68 3.01
CA LYS A 31 -0.49 12.54 2.19
C LYS A 31 0.67 11.57 1.87
N ASP A 32 1.82 11.76 2.50
CA ASP A 32 2.99 10.91 2.28
C ASP A 32 2.77 9.51 2.85
N TRP A 33 3.22 8.50 2.11
CA TRP A 33 3.25 7.12 2.55
C TRP A 33 4.53 6.83 3.32
N THR A 34 4.43 6.07 4.40
CA THR A 34 5.55 5.68 5.29
C THR A 34 5.41 4.22 5.70
N TRP A 35 6.54 3.53 5.88
CA TRP A 35 6.55 2.20 6.50
C TRP A 35 6.41 2.31 8.02
N THR A 36 5.61 1.44 8.62
CA THR A 36 5.41 1.37 10.09
C THR A 36 6.68 0.99 10.86
N ASP A 37 7.67 0.39 10.19
CA ASP A 37 8.98 0.06 10.78
C ASP A 37 9.98 1.23 10.72
N GLY A 38 9.59 2.36 10.13
CA GLY A 38 10.41 3.56 10.00
C GLY A 38 11.48 3.50 8.90
N THR A 39 11.53 2.42 8.11
CA THR A 39 12.40 2.37 6.93
C THR A 39 11.94 3.36 5.86
N ALA A 40 12.89 3.85 5.06
CA ALA A 40 12.57 4.80 4.00
C ALA A 40 11.76 4.15 2.88
N VAL A 41 10.71 4.82 2.41
CA VAL A 41 10.00 4.42 1.20
C VAL A 41 10.90 4.70 0.00
N THR A 42 11.41 3.64 -0.61
CA THR A 42 12.31 3.70 -1.78
C THR A 42 11.71 3.07 -3.03
N TYR A 43 10.58 2.39 -2.88
CA TYR A 43 9.87 1.70 -3.95
C TYR A 43 8.37 1.71 -3.66
N LEU A 44 7.58 1.88 -4.71
CA LEU A 44 6.11 1.83 -4.71
C LEU A 44 5.67 1.15 -6.01
N ASN A 45 4.69 0.26 -5.91
CA ASN A 45 4.13 -0.47 -7.05
C ASN A 45 2.62 -0.60 -6.91
N TRP A 46 1.93 0.52 -7.08
CA TRP A 46 0.48 0.57 -7.00
C TRP A 46 -0.18 -0.16 -8.17
N ALA A 47 -1.32 -0.79 -7.91
CA ALA A 47 -2.18 -1.29 -8.96
C ALA A 47 -2.67 -0.13 -9.86
N PRO A 48 -3.05 -0.40 -11.12
CA PRO A 48 -3.57 0.65 -12.01
C PRO A 48 -4.73 1.43 -11.37
N GLY A 49 -4.55 2.73 -11.19
CA GLY A 49 -5.53 3.62 -10.59
C GLY A 49 -5.28 3.95 -9.12
N GLU A 50 -4.41 3.20 -8.43
CA GLU A 50 -4.08 3.43 -7.03
C GLU A 50 -2.83 4.31 -6.81
N PRO A 51 -2.70 4.96 -5.64
CA PRO A 51 -3.70 5.09 -4.58
C PRO A 51 -4.73 6.17 -4.95
N ASN A 52 -6.03 5.86 -4.86
CA ASN A 52 -7.09 6.76 -5.29
C ASN A 52 -7.81 7.51 -4.15
N ASP A 53 -7.56 7.10 -2.90
CA ASP A 53 -8.21 7.67 -1.70
C ASP A 53 -9.74 7.59 -1.79
N SER A 54 -10.27 6.42 -2.12
CA SER A 54 -11.68 6.19 -2.39
C SER A 54 -12.50 6.57 -1.18
N LYS A 55 -13.49 7.45 -1.37
CA LYS A 55 -14.34 8.00 -0.30
C LYS A 55 -13.55 8.75 0.79
N GLY A 56 -12.26 9.04 0.59
CA GLY A 56 -11.40 9.75 1.55
C GLY A 56 -11.05 8.95 2.80
N VAL A 57 -10.98 7.61 2.71
CA VAL A 57 -10.77 6.72 3.86
C VAL A 57 -9.67 5.66 3.65
N GLU A 58 -8.88 5.75 2.58
CA GLU A 58 -7.90 4.72 2.22
C GLU A 58 -6.47 5.17 2.58
N HIS A 59 -6.09 4.93 3.83
CA HIS A 59 -4.81 5.39 4.39
C HIS A 59 -3.84 4.24 4.77
N CYS A 60 -4.15 3.02 4.33
CA CYS A 60 -3.34 1.82 4.51
C CYS A 60 -3.19 1.12 3.14
N ALA A 61 -2.13 0.34 2.93
CA ALA A 61 -1.92 -0.44 1.70
C ALA A 61 -2.01 -1.96 1.93
N GLN A 62 -2.57 -2.68 0.96
CA GLN A 62 -2.76 -4.13 0.96
C GLN A 62 -2.23 -4.77 -0.33
#